data_AF-A0A929EZY8-F1
#
_entry.id   AF-A0A929EZY8-F1
#
_cell.length_a   1.000
_cell.length_b   1.000
_cell.length_c   1.000
_cell.angle_alpha   90.00
_cell.angle_beta   90.00
_cell.angle_gamma   90.00
#
_symmetry.space_group_name_H-M   'P 1'
#
loop_
_entity.id
_entity.type
_entity.pdbx_description
1 polymer ?
#
loop_
_entity_poly.entity_id
_entity_poly.type
_entity_poly.pdbx_seq_one_letter_code
_entity_poly.pdbx_strand_id
1 'polypeptide(L)' 'MASKVALVTGASRGIGKASALALARVGYDLVITARTL' A
#
# COMPACT_ATOMS: atom_id res chain seq x y z
N MET A 1 -12.44 -16.43 0.56
CA MET A 1 -11.44 -16.14 -0.49
C MET A 1 -10.20 -15.55 0.17
N ALA A 2 -9.00 -15.87 -0.33
CA ALA A 2 -7.78 -15.19 0.10
C ALA A 2 -7.69 -13.81 -0.58
N SER A 3 -7.57 -12.75 0.22
CA SER A 3 -7.23 -11.40 -0.24
C SER A 3 -5.83 -11.40 -0.86
N LYS A 4 -5.66 -10.66 -1.96
CA LYS A 4 -4.34 -10.51 -2.58
C LYS A 4 -3.48 -9.60 -1.70
N VAL A 5 -2.22 -9.96 -1.53
CA VAL A 5 -1.26 -9.17 -0.75
C VAL A 5 -0.41 -8.31 -1.68
N ALA A 6 -0.21 -7.04 -1.36
CA ALA A 6 0.69 -6.14 -2.08
C ALA A 6 1.71 -5.47 -1.14
N LEU A 7 2.99 -5.52 -1.54
CA LEU A 7 4.08 -4.77 -0.90
C LEU A 7 4.23 -3.41 -1.57
N VAL A 8 4.11 -2.33 -0.80
CA VAL A 8 4.29 -0.95 -1.27
C VAL A 8 5.43 -0.29 -0.51
N THR A 9 6.49 0.10 -1.22
CA THR A 9 7.62 0.85 -0.68
C THR A 9 7.47 2.35 -0.96
N GLY A 10 8.12 3.19 -0.16
CA GLY A 10 8.01 4.65 -0.30
C GLY A 10 6.60 5.18 -0.02
N ALA A 11 5.81 4.46 0.77
CA ALA A 11 4.37 4.68 0.89
C ALA A 11 3.94 5.83 1.82
N SER A 12 4.88 6.57 2.40
CA SER A 12 4.55 7.66 3.31
C SER A 12 4.03 8.92 2.62
N ARG A 13 4.35 9.12 1.34
CA ARG A 13 3.92 10.30 0.56
C ARG A 13 3.88 10.04 -0.94
N GLY A 14 3.34 11.02 -1.68
CA GLY A 14 3.32 11.03 -3.13
C GLY A 14 2.65 9.78 -3.73
N ILE A 15 3.27 9.24 -4.78
CA ILE A 15 2.73 8.11 -5.55
C ILE A 15 2.62 6.86 -4.69
N GLY A 16 3.61 6.56 -3.85
CA GLY A 16 3.57 5.37 -2.98
C GLY A 16 2.34 5.37 -2.06
N LYS A 17 2.04 6.52 -1.43
CA LYS A 17 0.83 6.68 -0.60
C LYS A 17 -0.44 6.54 -1.42
N ALA A 18 -0.51 7.18 -2.59
CA ALA A 18 -1.68 7.13 -3.45
C ALA A 18 -1.97 5.70 -3.92
N SER A 19 -0.94 4.95 -4.32
CA SER A 19 -1.04 3.55 -4.74
C SER A 19 -1.48 2.63 -3.60
N ALA A 20 -0.90 2.77 -2.40
CA ALA A 20 -1.33 2.00 -1.23
C ALA A 20 -2.82 2.23 -0.93
N LEU A 21 -3.29 3.48 -0.93
CA LEU A 21 -4.70 3.80 -0.71
C LEU A 21 -5.60 3.25 -1.82
N ALA A 22 -5.16 3.26 -3.07
CA ALA A 22 -5.92 2.69 -4.18
C ALA A 22 -6.06 1.16 -4.05
N LEU A 23 -4.98 0.47 -3.70
CA LEU A 23 -4.98 -0.98 -3.49
C LEU A 23 -5.85 -1.38 -2.29
N ALA A 24 -5.78 -0.64 -1.18
CA ALA A 24 -6.64 -0.86 -0.02
C ALA A 24 -8.13 -0.76 -0.38
N ARG A 25 -8.52 0.23 -1.19
CA ARG A 25 -9.91 0.42 -1.64
C ARG A 25 -10.45 -0.74 -2.47
N VAL A 26 -9.59 -1.48 -3.16
CA VAL A 26 -9.99 -2.66 -3.96
C VAL A 26 -9.79 -3.98 -3.21
N GLY A 27 -9.57 -3.92 -1.89
CA GLY A 27 -9.59 -5.08 -1.00
C GLY A 27 -8.29 -5.88 -0.92
N TYR A 28 -7.15 -5.22 -1.18
CA TYR A 28 -5.83 -5.84 -0.95
C TYR A 28 -5.41 -5.69 0.51
N ASP A 29 -4.74 -6.73 1.01
CA ASP A 29 -3.95 -6.63 2.23
C ASP A 29 -2.58 -6.05 1.89
N LEU A 30 -2.13 -5.08 2.67
CA LEU A 30 -0.95 -4.29 2.34
C LEU A 30 0.18 -4.51 3.32
N VAL A 31 1.38 -4.73 2.78
CA VAL A 31 2.64 -4.60 3.51
C VAL A 31 3.26 -3.28 3.08
N ILE A 32 3.56 -2.41 4.03
CA ILE A 32 3.91 -1.03 3.75
C ILE A 32 5.31 -0.72 4.32
N THR A 33 6.19 -0.12 3.52
CA THR A 33 7.52 0.30 3.99
C THR A 33 7.82 1.75 3.58
N ALA A 34 8.38 2.53 4.51
CA ALA A 34 8.85 3.90 4.27
C ALA A 34 9.90 4.29 5.31
N ARG A 35 10.75 5.29 4.99
CA ARG A 35 11.81 5.77 5.90
C ARG A 35 11.38 6.86 6.88
N THR A 36 10.25 7.51 6.61
CA THR A 36 9.74 8.64 7.40
C THR A 36 8.23 8.57 7.37
N LEU A 37 7.57 8.70 8.53
CA LEU A 37 6.12 8.71 8.69
C LEU A 37 5.58 10.14 8.64
#